data_AF-A0AAW7SJK1-F1
#
_entry.id   AF-A0AAW7SJK1-F1
#
_cell.length_a   1.000
_cell.length_b   1.000
_cell.length_c   1.000
_cell.angle_alpha   90.00
_cell.angle_beta   90.00
_cell.angle_gamma   90.00
#
_symmetry.space_group_name_H-M   'P 1'
#
loop_
_entity.id
_entity.type
_entity.pdbx_description
1 polymer ?
#
loop_
_entity_poly.entity_id
_entity_poly.type
_entity_poly.pdbx_seq_one_letter_code
_entity_poly.pdbx_strand_id
1 'polypeptide(L)'
;MSDPQAISGTRRAIKEMSDGTIRVQIDIDPRFRSTFWALFPNIDMPVALAPLEANFEQRDNTAKGNNTAKGGALAVLAGRLCADERFHEFVASEYGVIWRVGHAADDIAQWMREQCDIESRAELDHNEAAAEAFHRIIRGPWQKCCQQRGWK
;
A
#
# COMPACT_ATOMS: atom_id res chain seq x y z
N MET A 1 33.81 0.05 2.47
CA MET A 1 32.37 -0.27 2.42
C MET A 1 32.30 -1.78 2.52
N SER A 2 31.70 -2.33 3.58
CA SER A 2 31.61 -3.78 3.74
C SER A 2 30.58 -4.31 2.76
N ASP A 3 30.97 -5.30 1.95
CA ASP A 3 30.04 -5.97 1.06
C ASP A 3 28.95 -6.67 1.90
N PRO A 4 27.66 -6.50 1.54
CA PRO A 4 26.59 -7.16 2.24
C PRO A 4 26.77 -8.67 2.10
N GLN A 5 26.79 -9.40 3.21
CA GLN A 5 27.03 -10.85 3.22
C GLN A 5 25.72 -11.66 3.31
N ALA A 6 24.64 -11.03 3.76
CA ALA A 6 23.34 -11.65 3.93
C ALA A 6 22.22 -10.60 3.87
N ILE A 7 21.01 -11.07 3.64
CA ILE A 7 19.77 -10.28 3.66
C ILE A 7 18.70 -11.05 4.42
N SER A 8 17.83 -10.34 5.13
CA SER A 8 16.66 -10.90 5.79
C SER A 8 15.44 -10.85 4.85
N GLY A 9 14.54 -11.82 5.03
CA GLY A 9 13.29 -11.90 4.30
C GLY A 9 12.21 -12.55 5.16
N THR A 10 10.95 -12.31 4.82
CA THR A 10 9.82 -12.88 5.54
C THR A 10 9.34 -14.15 4.86
N ARG A 11 9.32 -15.27 5.58
CA ARG A 11 8.71 -16.52 5.08
C ARG A 11 7.19 -16.38 5.03
N ARG A 12 6.57 -16.63 3.86
CA ARG A 12 5.12 -16.49 3.67
C ARG A 12 4.41 -17.82 3.46
N ALA A 13 4.54 -18.38 2.26
CA ALA A 13 3.88 -19.60 1.86
C ALA A 13 4.88 -20.76 1.82
N ILE A 14 4.38 -21.93 2.18
CA ILE A 14 5.07 -23.20 2.02
C ILE A 14 4.14 -24.11 1.23
N LYS A 15 4.66 -24.73 0.18
CA LYS A 15 3.96 -25.74 -0.58
C LYS A 15 4.84 -26.97 -0.74
N GLU A 16 4.34 -28.10 -0.28
CA GLU A 16 4.93 -29.41 -0.54
C GLU A 16 4.51 -29.89 -1.93
N MET A 17 5.47 -30.43 -2.67
CA MET A 17 5.30 -30.93 -4.04
C MET A 17 5.19 -32.46 -4.03
N SER A 18 4.71 -33.04 -5.13
CA SER A 18 4.51 -34.50 -5.24
C SER A 18 5.81 -35.31 -5.15
N ASP A 19 6.96 -34.67 -5.37
CA ASP A 19 8.29 -35.26 -5.25
C ASP A 19 8.92 -35.09 -3.85
N GLY A 20 8.16 -34.57 -2.88
CA GLY A 20 8.64 -34.30 -1.52
C GLY A 20 9.48 -33.02 -1.39
N THR A 21 9.70 -32.29 -2.48
CA THR A 21 10.37 -30.98 -2.40
C THR A 21 9.43 -29.93 -1.83
N ILE A 22 9.98 -28.98 -1.07
CA ILE A 22 9.23 -27.85 -0.52
C ILE A 22 9.58 -26.58 -1.28
N ARG A 23 8.56 -25.91 -1.80
CA ARG A 23 8.68 -24.54 -2.30
C ARG A 23 8.37 -23.56 -1.19
N VAL A 24 9.36 -22.76 -0.82
CA VAL A 24 9.23 -21.69 0.17
C VAL A 24 9.18 -20.35 -0.55
N GLN A 25 8.14 -19.57 -0.28
CA GLN A 25 8.08 -18.17 -0.71
C GLN A 25 8.66 -17.27 0.38
N ILE A 26 9.69 -16.50 0.02
CA ILE A 26 10.31 -15.49 0.88
C ILE A 26 10.05 -14.12 0.26
N ASP A 27 9.38 -13.24 1.00
CA ASP A 27 9.22 -11.85 0.61
C ASP A 27 10.44 -11.05 1.09
N ILE A 28 11.09 -10.33 0.17
CA ILE A 28 12.23 -9.45 0.47
C ILE A 28 11.71 -8.02 0.56
N ASP A 29 12.08 -7.33 1.65
CA ASP A 29 11.70 -5.93 1.82
C ASP A 29 12.26 -5.08 0.65
N PRO A 30 11.47 -4.14 0.08
CA PRO A 30 11.93 -3.26 -0.99
C PRO A 30 13.28 -2.58 -0.73
N ARG A 31 13.61 -2.25 0.53
CA ARG A 31 14.88 -1.64 0.93
C ARG A 31 16.10 -2.51 0.64
N PHE A 32 15.92 -3.83 0.57
CA PHE A 32 16.97 -4.80 0.29
C PHE A 32 16.96 -5.31 -1.15
N ARG A 33 16.08 -4.80 -2.01
CA ARG A 33 15.90 -5.29 -3.38
C ARG A 33 17.21 -5.23 -4.19
N SER A 34 17.90 -4.09 -4.20
CA SER A 34 19.16 -3.94 -4.96
C SER A 34 20.23 -4.90 -4.44
N THR A 35 20.34 -5.04 -3.13
CA THR A 35 21.27 -5.95 -2.47
C THR A 35 20.96 -7.42 -2.79
N PHE A 36 19.68 -7.81 -2.83
CA PHE A 36 19.27 -9.14 -3.24
C PHE A 36 19.77 -9.47 -4.65
N TRP A 37 19.55 -8.57 -5.61
CA TRP A 37 19.99 -8.80 -6.99
C TRP A 37 21.50 -8.83 -7.14
N ALA A 38 22.23 -8.09 -6.30
CA ALA A 38 23.70 -8.13 -6.27
C ALA A 38 24.24 -9.44 -5.69
N LEU A 39 23.61 -9.96 -4.62
CA LEU A 39 24.02 -11.19 -3.94
C LEU A 39 23.61 -12.46 -4.68
N PHE A 40 22.44 -12.46 -5.33
CA PHE A 40 21.85 -13.60 -6.01
C PHE A 40 21.59 -13.30 -7.49
N PRO A 41 22.64 -13.10 -8.31
CA PRO A 41 22.50 -12.68 -9.70
C PRO A 41 21.96 -13.78 -10.62
N ASN A 42 22.07 -15.05 -10.22
CA ASN A 42 21.74 -16.21 -11.06
C ASN A 42 20.57 -16.99 -10.48
N ILE A 43 19.74 -17.51 -11.39
CA ILE A 43 18.72 -18.53 -11.06
C ILE A 43 19.45 -19.83 -10.70
N ASP A 44 18.86 -20.64 -9.82
CA ASP A 44 19.40 -21.92 -9.33
C ASP A 44 20.73 -21.82 -8.56
N MET A 45 21.10 -20.61 -8.13
CA MET A 45 22.22 -20.40 -7.21
C MET A 45 21.91 -21.04 -5.85
N PRO A 46 22.83 -21.85 -5.27
CA PRO A 46 22.65 -22.40 -3.93
C PRO A 46 22.52 -21.29 -2.89
N VAL A 47 21.54 -21.41 -2.01
CA VAL A 47 21.29 -20.47 -0.92
C VAL A 47 21.22 -21.20 0.43
N ALA A 48 21.66 -20.53 1.48
CA ALA A 48 21.46 -20.99 2.85
C ALA A 48 20.27 -20.26 3.47
N LEU A 49 19.45 -20.98 4.24
CA LEU A 49 18.38 -20.41 5.05
C LEU A 49 18.74 -20.64 6.53
N ALA A 50 18.79 -19.56 7.30
CA ALA A 50 18.99 -19.62 8.73
C ALA A 50 17.78 -19.00 9.45
N PRO A 51 17.24 -19.62 10.51
CA PRO A 51 16.22 -18.99 11.34
C PRO A 51 16.82 -17.74 11.98
N LEU A 52 16.10 -16.63 11.88
CA LEU A 52 16.50 -15.39 12.53
C LEU A 52 15.98 -15.39 13.97
N GLU A 53 16.81 -15.81 14.93
CA GLU A 53 16.48 -15.80 16.37
C GLU A 53 16.72 -14.43 17.03
N ALA A 54 16.37 -13.36 16.32
CA ALA A 54 16.69 -12.01 16.72
C ALA A 54 15.41 -11.16 16.71
N ASN A 55 14.95 -10.72 17.90
CA ASN A 55 13.95 -9.66 18.10
C ASN A 55 14.44 -8.28 17.61
N PHE A 56 15.26 -8.23 16.56
CA PHE A 56 15.94 -7.04 16.08
C PHE A 56 15.24 -6.40 14.86
N GLU A 57 14.28 -7.08 14.23
CA GLU A 57 13.54 -6.59 13.05
C GLU A 57 12.02 -6.55 13.24
N GLN A 58 11.56 -6.33 14.48
CA GLN A 58 10.18 -5.91 14.76
C GLN A 58 10.15 -4.46 15.26
N ARG A 59 11.05 -3.62 14.75
CA ARG A 59 10.92 -2.16 14.78
C ARG A 59 10.68 -1.71 13.34
N ASP A 60 9.53 -1.07 13.16
CA ASP A 60 8.95 -0.52 11.92
C ASP A 60 8.26 -1.49 10.94
N ASN A 61 7.59 -2.52 11.45
CA ASN A 61 6.46 -3.16 10.74
C ASN A 61 5.11 -2.44 10.95
N THR A 62 5.12 -1.25 11.55
CA THR A 62 3.96 -0.35 11.62
C THR A 62 3.82 0.56 10.39
N ALA A 63 4.67 0.43 9.37
CA ALA A 63 4.61 1.27 8.17
C ALA A 63 4.97 0.52 6.87
N LYS A 64 4.20 -0.53 6.51
CA LYS A 64 3.72 -0.78 5.13
C LYS A 64 3.14 -2.19 4.95
N GLY A 65 1.83 -2.20 4.69
CA GLY A 65 1.27 -3.00 3.59
C GLY A 65 1.07 -4.49 3.85
N ASN A 66 0.26 -4.82 4.86
CA ASN A 66 -0.38 -6.13 4.92
C ASN A 66 -1.17 -6.41 3.62
N ASN A 67 -0.60 -7.24 2.76
CA ASN A 67 -1.27 -7.86 1.62
C ASN A 67 -2.23 -8.98 2.07
N THR A 68 -3.15 -8.66 3.00
CA THR A 68 -4.44 -9.34 3.24
C THR A 68 -5.28 -8.51 4.20
N ALA A 69 -5.72 -7.35 3.74
CA ALA A 69 -7.10 -6.96 3.91
C ALA A 69 -7.44 -6.18 2.65
N LYS A 70 -8.34 -6.71 1.81
CA LYS A 70 -9.20 -5.81 1.07
C LYS A 70 -9.75 -4.89 2.14
N GLY A 71 -9.35 -3.62 2.15
CA GLY A 71 -9.85 -2.69 3.16
C GLY A 71 -11.38 -2.77 3.19
N GLY A 72 -11.99 -2.37 4.30
CA GLY A 72 -13.45 -2.40 4.39
C GLY A 72 -14.11 -1.52 3.34
N ALA A 73 -15.42 -1.34 3.48
CA ALA A 73 -16.22 -0.65 2.47
C ALA A 73 -15.69 0.77 2.17
N LEU A 74 -15.16 1.48 3.17
CA LEU A 74 -14.66 2.84 3.01
C LEU A 74 -13.31 2.87 2.32
N ALA A 75 -12.36 2.01 2.68
CA ALA A 75 -11.09 1.93 2.00
C ALA A 75 -11.23 1.55 0.51
N VAL A 76 -12.14 0.63 0.18
CA VAL A 76 -12.44 0.26 -1.22
C VAL A 76 -13.06 1.43 -1.97
N LEU A 77 -14.01 2.13 -1.35
CA LEU A 77 -14.64 3.31 -1.95
C LEU A 77 -13.60 4.43 -2.19
N ALA A 78 -12.78 4.74 -1.19
CA ALA A 78 -11.68 5.70 -1.28
C ALA A 78 -10.73 5.34 -2.42
N GLY A 79 -10.37 4.07 -2.56
CA GLY A 79 -9.56 3.56 -3.67
C GLY A 79 -10.19 3.83 -5.04
N ARG A 80 -11.48 3.56 -5.19
CA ARG A 80 -12.21 3.81 -6.44
C ARG A 80 -12.28 5.30 -6.79
N LEU A 81 -12.56 6.16 -5.81
CA LEU A 81 -12.60 7.61 -6.02
C LEU A 81 -11.23 8.15 -6.48
N CYS A 82 -10.14 7.69 -5.86
CA CYS A 82 -8.79 8.08 -6.26
C CYS A 82 -8.44 7.66 -7.70
N ALA A 83 -9.15 6.69 -8.29
CA ALA A 83 -8.94 6.26 -9.67
C ALA A 83 -9.90 6.94 -10.67
N ASP A 84 -10.89 7.69 -10.20
CA ASP A 84 -11.89 8.34 -11.06
C ASP A 84 -11.42 9.77 -11.41
N GLU A 85 -11.16 10.02 -12.71
CA GLU A 85 -10.73 11.34 -13.20
C GLU A 85 -11.76 12.44 -12.91
N ARG A 86 -13.06 12.11 -12.87
CA ARG A 86 -14.12 13.08 -12.53
C ARG A 86 -13.99 13.54 -11.08
N PHE A 87 -13.55 12.64 -10.21
CA PHE A 87 -13.26 12.99 -8.82
C PHE A 87 -12.04 13.89 -8.70
N HIS A 88 -11.00 13.68 -9.53
CA HIS A 88 -9.83 14.56 -9.58
C HIS A 88 -10.23 15.97 -10.04
N GLU A 89 -11.09 16.07 -11.05
CA GLU A 89 -11.63 17.34 -11.53
C GLU A 89 -12.44 18.05 -10.46
N PHE A 90 -13.33 17.32 -9.78
CA PHE A 90 -14.09 17.85 -8.65
C PHE A 90 -13.16 18.40 -7.58
N VAL A 91 -12.18 17.62 -7.12
CA VAL A 91 -11.28 18.05 -6.04
C VAL A 91 -10.44 19.25 -6.46
N ALA A 92 -9.95 19.28 -7.70
CA ALA A 92 -9.25 20.44 -8.24
C ALA A 92 -10.14 21.70 -8.27
N SER A 93 -11.40 21.56 -8.67
CA SER A 93 -12.35 22.67 -8.77
C SER A 93 -12.85 23.19 -7.42
N GLU A 94 -13.16 22.29 -6.49
CA GLU A 94 -13.80 22.61 -5.21
C GLU A 94 -12.78 23.04 -4.15
N TYR A 95 -11.61 22.40 -4.15
CA TYR A 95 -10.56 22.65 -3.14
C TYR A 95 -9.32 23.34 -3.72
N GLY A 96 -9.31 23.68 -5.02
CA GLY A 96 -8.22 24.42 -5.65
C GLY A 96 -6.90 23.64 -5.75
N VAL A 97 -6.95 22.30 -5.78
CA VAL A 97 -5.77 21.45 -5.79
C VAL A 97 -5.23 21.27 -7.20
N ILE A 98 -3.90 21.29 -7.34
CA ILE A 98 -3.21 21.08 -8.61
C ILE A 98 -2.46 19.73 -8.56
N TRP A 99 -2.70 18.88 -9.54
CA TRP A 99 -2.08 17.56 -9.66
C TRP A 99 -0.78 17.63 -10.45
N ARG A 100 0.21 16.82 -10.07
CA ARG A 100 1.42 16.64 -10.85
C ARG A 100 1.11 15.83 -12.11
N VAL A 101 1.62 16.29 -13.25
CA VAL A 101 1.45 15.61 -14.54
C VAL A 101 1.98 14.18 -14.44
N GLY A 102 1.15 13.20 -14.77
CA GLY A 102 1.49 11.77 -14.70
C GLY A 102 1.39 11.12 -13.32
N HIS A 103 1.05 11.88 -12.27
CA HIS A 103 0.99 11.38 -10.88
C HIS A 103 -0.32 11.70 -10.15
N ALA A 104 -1.37 12.08 -10.89
CA ALA A 104 -2.65 12.51 -10.31
C ALA A 104 -3.28 11.48 -9.35
N ALA A 105 -3.15 10.18 -9.65
CA ALA A 105 -3.66 9.10 -8.80
C ALA A 105 -2.93 8.95 -7.45
N ASP A 106 -1.63 9.26 -7.41
CA ASP A 106 -0.86 9.26 -6.17
C ASP A 106 -1.12 10.53 -5.35
N ASP A 107 -1.21 11.67 -6.03
CA ASP A 107 -1.46 12.97 -5.41
C ASP A 107 -2.85 13.05 -4.77
N ILE A 108 -3.89 12.57 -5.47
CA ILE A 108 -5.25 12.52 -4.91
C ILE A 108 -5.31 11.59 -3.69
N ALA A 109 -4.56 10.48 -3.71
CA ALA A 109 -4.52 9.53 -2.60
C ALA A 109 -3.74 10.09 -1.41
N GLN A 110 -2.73 10.93 -1.63
CA GLN A 110 -2.05 11.69 -0.60
C GLN A 110 -2.96 12.76 -0.01
N TRP A 111 -3.58 13.59 -0.86
CA TRP A 111 -4.52 14.63 -0.45
C TRP A 111 -5.66 14.06 0.41
N MET A 112 -6.27 12.96 -0.03
CA MET A 112 -7.35 12.29 0.72
C MET A 112 -6.91 11.86 2.12
N ARG A 113 -5.69 11.33 2.24
CA ARG A 113 -5.12 10.89 3.52
C ARG A 113 -4.89 12.08 4.46
N GLU A 114 -4.41 13.20 3.93
CA GLU A 114 -4.24 14.44 4.68
C GLU A 114 -5.58 15.01 5.18
N GLN A 115 -6.64 14.96 4.36
CA GLN A 115 -7.97 15.41 4.79
C GLN A 115 -8.60 14.53 5.88
N CYS A 116 -8.21 13.25 5.91
CA CYS A 116 -8.74 12.27 6.85
C CYS A 116 -7.82 12.02 8.05
N ASP A 117 -6.64 12.66 8.12
CA ASP A 117 -5.62 12.48 9.15
C ASP A 117 -5.22 11.00 9.36
N ILE A 118 -4.88 10.32 8.26
CA ILE A 118 -4.51 8.89 8.24
C ILE A 118 -3.30 8.64 7.35
N GLU A 119 -2.53 7.59 7.62
CA GLU A 119 -1.37 7.23 6.80
C GLU A 119 -1.75 6.23 5.68
N SER A 120 -2.82 5.46 5.91
CA SER A 120 -3.33 4.43 5.01
C SER A 120 -4.85 4.48 4.90
N ARG A 121 -5.37 4.35 3.67
CA ARG A 121 -6.82 4.26 3.40
C ARG A 121 -7.51 3.11 4.13
N ALA A 122 -6.77 2.06 4.51
CA ALA A 122 -7.31 0.94 5.27
C ALA A 122 -7.75 1.34 6.69
N GLU A 123 -7.24 2.46 7.22
CA GLU A 123 -7.60 2.97 8.54
C GLU A 123 -9.02 3.55 8.57
N LEU A 124 -9.58 3.94 7.42
CA LEU A 124 -10.94 4.49 7.33
C LEU A 124 -12.00 3.56 7.92
N ASP A 125 -11.80 2.25 7.85
CA ASP A 125 -12.77 1.28 8.33
C ASP A 125 -12.64 0.95 9.83
N HIS A 126 -11.59 1.44 10.49
CA HIS A 126 -11.29 1.15 11.90
C HIS A 126 -11.07 2.40 12.75
N ASN A 127 -10.99 3.58 12.13
CA ASN A 127 -10.87 4.89 12.78
C ASN A 127 -12.15 5.69 12.52
N GLU A 128 -13.01 5.79 13.54
CA GLU A 128 -14.30 6.51 13.44
C GLU A 128 -14.12 7.99 13.09
N ALA A 129 -13.09 8.66 13.63
CA ALA A 129 -12.82 10.06 13.34
C ALA A 129 -12.41 10.26 11.87
N ALA A 130 -11.58 9.37 11.34
CA ALA A 130 -11.18 9.39 9.93
C ALA A 130 -12.37 9.08 9.00
N ALA A 131 -13.24 8.14 9.38
CA ALA A 131 -14.47 7.83 8.65
C ALA A 131 -15.43 9.03 8.61
N GLU A 132 -15.60 9.72 9.74
CA GLU A 132 -16.43 10.93 9.82
C GLU A 132 -15.84 12.05 8.95
N ALA A 133 -14.53 12.29 9.03
CA ALA A 133 -13.83 13.25 8.18
C ALA A 133 -14.01 12.91 6.70
N PHE A 134 -13.85 11.65 6.31
CA PHE A 134 -14.08 11.18 4.95
C PHE A 134 -15.52 11.44 4.48
N HIS A 135 -16.51 11.19 5.32
CA HIS A 135 -17.90 11.45 4.99
C HIS A 135 -18.22 12.93 4.84
N ARG A 136 -17.73 13.75 5.77
CA ARG A 136 -18.02 15.19 5.83
C ARG A 136 -17.28 15.96 4.75
N ILE A 137 -15.98 15.71 4.59
CA ILE A 137 -15.11 16.50 3.73
C ILE A 137 -15.17 15.98 2.29
N ILE A 138 -15.26 14.66 2.08
CA ILE A 138 -15.07 14.09 0.74
C ILE A 138 -16.38 13.57 0.17
N ARG A 139 -17.01 12.59 0.84
CA ARG A 139 -18.15 11.85 0.28
C ARG A 139 -19.38 12.75 0.09
N GLY A 140 -19.73 13.55 1.08
CA GLY A 140 -20.89 14.44 1.03
C GLY A 140 -20.82 15.47 -0.10
N PRO A 141 -19.75 16.27 -0.18
CA PRO A 141 -19.54 17.22 -1.28
C PRO A 141 -19.49 16.55 -2.64
N TRP A 142 -18.79 15.41 -2.77
CA TRP A 142 -18.76 14.64 -4.01
C TRP A 142 -20.15 14.22 -4.49
N GLN A 143 -20.99 13.68 -3.59
CA GLN A 143 -22.36 13.27 -3.95
C GLN A 143 -23.22 14.44 -4.43
N LYS A 144 -23.10 15.61 -3.80
CA LYS A 144 -23.79 16.84 -4.23
C LYS A 144 -23.32 17.27 -5.62
N CYS A 145 -22.01 17.26 -5.86
CA CYS A 145 -21.43 17.60 -7.16
C CYS A 145 -21.91 16.62 -8.25
N CYS A 146 -21.87 15.30 -7.98
CA CYS A 146 -22.40 14.30 -8.92
C CYS A 146 -23.87 14.53 -9.25
N GLN A 147 -24.70 14.85 -8.26
CA GLN A 147 -26.11 15.14 -8.48
C GLN A 147 -26.32 16.41 -9.33
N GLN A 148 -25.54 17.47 -9.07
CA GLN A 148 -25.62 18.73 -9.82
C GLN A 148 -25.11 18.59 -11.26
N ARG A 149 -24.04 17.82 -11.48
CA ARG A 149 -23.41 17.59 -12.79
C ARG A 149 -24.00 16.42 -13.56
N GLY A 150 -24.95 15.68 -12.97
CA GLY A 150 -25.57 14.50 -13.59
C GLY A 150 -24.62 13.31 -13.73
N TRP A 151 -23.56 13.25 -12.93
CA TRP A 151 -22.62 12.12 -12.92
C TRP A 151 -23.26 10.94 -12.20
N LYS A 152 -23.29 9.79 -12.87
CA LYS A 152 -23.73 8.50 -12.33
C LYS A 152 -22.55 7.64 -11.94
#